data_AF-A0A1I3MMC9-F1
#
_entry.id   AF-A0A1I3MMC9-F1
#
_cell.length_a   1.000
_cell.length_b   1.000
_cell.length_c   1.000
_cell.angle_alpha   90.00
_cell.angle_beta   90.00
_cell.angle_gamma   90.00
#
_symmetry.space_group_name_H-M   'P 1'
#
loop_
_entity.id
_entity.type
_entity.pdbx_description
1 polymer ?
#
loop_
_entity_poly.entity_id
_entity_poly.type
_entity_poly.pdbx_seq_one_letter_code
_entity_poly.pdbx_strand_id
1 'polypeptide(L)'
;MKIILILLSFLFLTDSNLLHQDTLLKVDENGKIIGLPKEFGIAEFDLDRKYLRINDKEIVFPRCMNYYFNIHKKPNIKLLASWYHSKDIMPYYLNFDISQQNENFGYNILVNLETLELIYINISIEQGTTTYNHKIQLEEYCLDEYKNGINTLK
;
A
#
# COMPACT_ATOMS: atom_id res chain seq x y z
N MET A 1 -40.87 23.89 -20.68
CA MET A 1 -40.76 22.47 -20.26
C MET A 1 -39.57 21.74 -20.87
N LYS A 2 -39.27 21.89 -22.18
CA LYS A 2 -38.11 21.21 -22.81
C LYS A 2 -36.73 21.65 -22.30
N ILE A 3 -36.55 22.93 -21.95
CA ILE A 3 -35.27 23.46 -21.42
C ILE A 3 -34.96 22.88 -20.03
N ILE A 4 -35.98 22.64 -19.20
CA ILE A 4 -35.83 22.06 -17.86
C ILE A 4 -35.35 20.61 -17.95
N LEU A 5 -35.84 19.85 -18.95
CA LEU A 5 -35.38 18.48 -19.21
C LEU A 5 -33.90 18.42 -19.64
N ILE A 6 -33.43 19.40 -20.42
CA ILE A 6 -32.02 19.48 -20.83
C ILE A 6 -31.14 19.83 -19.62
N LEU A 7 -31.56 20.78 -18.77
CA LEU A 7 -30.86 21.10 -17.53
C LEU A 7 -30.81 19.92 -16.54
N LEU A 8 -31.87 19.13 -16.42
CA LEU A 8 -31.87 17.91 -15.61
C LEU A 8 -30.88 16.85 -16.14
N SER A 9 -30.70 16.73 -17.45
CA SER A 9 -29.74 15.77 -18.02
C SER A 9 -28.27 16.09 -17.72
N PHE A 10 -27.93 17.37 -17.50
CA PHE A 10 -26.57 17.76 -17.12
C PHE A 10 -26.25 17.49 -15.64
N LEU A 11 -27.26 17.39 -14.77
CA LEU A 11 -27.07 17.12 -13.33
C LEU A 11 -26.68 15.67 -13.03
N PHE A 12 -26.90 14.73 -13.96
CA PHE A 12 -26.50 13.32 -13.81
C PHE A 12 -25.13 13.00 -14.41
N LEU A 13 -24.40 14.00 -14.93
CA LEU A 13 -23.05 13.82 -15.50
C LEU A 13 -21.93 14.17 -14.50
N THR A 14 -22.26 14.48 -13.24
CA THR A 14 -21.28 14.87 -12.22
C THR A 14 -21.03 13.74 -11.20
N ASP A 15 -20.82 12.50 -11.66
CA ASP A 15 -20.41 11.39 -10.80
C ASP A 15 -18.96 10.97 -11.10
N SER A 16 -18.02 11.90 -10.93
CA SER A 16 -16.60 11.58 -11.01
C SER A 16 -15.80 12.09 -9.81
N ASN A 17 -16.42 12.14 -8.63
CA ASN A 17 -15.68 12.11 -7.38
C ASN A 17 -15.49 10.65 -6.96
N LEU A 18 -14.82 9.86 -7.80
CA LEU A 18 -14.05 8.73 -7.27
C LEU A 18 -12.94 9.39 -6.47
N LEU A 19 -13.22 9.69 -5.20
CA LEU A 19 -12.20 10.11 -4.25
C LEU A 19 -11.07 9.08 -4.37
N HIS A 20 -9.91 9.55 -4.86
CA HIS A 20 -8.68 8.79 -4.95
C HIS A 20 -8.20 8.48 -3.53
N GLN A 21 -8.87 7.54 -2.88
CA GLN A 21 -8.55 7.09 -1.55
C GLN A 21 -8.18 5.61 -1.59
N ASP A 22 -7.06 5.27 -0.96
CA ASP A 22 -6.65 3.88 -0.86
C ASP A 22 -7.72 3.06 -0.16
N THR A 23 -7.93 1.85 -0.65
CA THR A 23 -8.84 0.90 -0.02
C THR A 23 -8.14 0.26 1.16
N LEU A 24 -8.71 0.43 2.35
CA LEU A 24 -8.25 -0.28 3.54
C LEU A 24 -8.56 -1.79 3.41
N LEU A 25 -7.52 -2.60 3.51
CA LEU A 25 -7.58 -4.06 3.45
C LEU A 25 -7.63 -4.65 4.86
N LYS A 26 -8.12 -5.89 4.96
CA LYS A 26 -8.11 -6.67 6.20
C LYS A 26 -7.17 -7.85 6.06
N VAL A 27 -6.46 -8.22 7.11
CA VAL A 27 -5.74 -9.49 7.19
C VAL A 27 -6.50 -10.37 8.18
N ASP A 28 -6.87 -11.58 7.76
CA ASP A 28 -7.53 -12.53 8.65
C ASP A 28 -6.54 -13.27 9.55
N GLU A 29 -7.06 -14.13 10.43
CA GLU A 29 -6.25 -14.90 11.39
C GLU A 29 -5.26 -15.88 10.74
N ASN A 30 -5.45 -16.23 9.45
CA ASN A 30 -4.57 -17.12 8.70
C ASN A 30 -3.57 -16.33 7.83
N GLY A 31 -3.52 -15.00 7.97
CA GLY A 31 -2.67 -14.13 7.17
C GLY A 31 -3.22 -13.79 5.79
N LYS A 32 -4.46 -14.18 5.44
CA LYS A 32 -5.03 -13.86 4.13
C LYS A 32 -5.46 -12.39 4.08
N ILE A 33 -5.06 -11.71 3.02
CA ILE A 33 -5.48 -10.33 2.72
C ILE A 33 -6.86 -10.37 2.04
N ILE A 34 -7.82 -9.66 2.63
CA ILE A 34 -9.21 -9.53 2.19
C ILE A 34 -9.44 -8.09 1.73
N GLY A 35 -10.07 -7.93 0.57
CA GLY A 35 -10.47 -6.64 0.02
C GLY A 35 -9.81 -6.30 -1.32
N LEU A 36 -8.78 -7.04 -1.72
CA LEU A 36 -8.21 -6.93 -3.07
C LEU A 36 -9.16 -7.51 -4.12
N PRO A 37 -9.22 -6.93 -5.33
CA PRO A 37 -9.93 -7.51 -6.46
C PRO A 37 -9.44 -8.91 -6.83
N LYS A 38 -10.32 -9.71 -7.44
CA LYS A 38 -10.06 -11.14 -7.73
C LYS A 38 -8.91 -11.34 -8.71
N GLU A 39 -8.65 -10.37 -9.59
CA GLU A 39 -7.56 -10.38 -10.56
C GLU A 39 -6.17 -10.41 -9.93
N PHE A 40 -6.00 -9.97 -8.67
CA PHE A 40 -4.74 -10.07 -7.93
C PHE A 40 -4.55 -11.44 -7.25
N GLY A 41 -5.50 -12.37 -7.43
CA GLY A 41 -5.37 -13.75 -6.99
C GLY A 41 -5.31 -13.91 -5.46
N ILE A 42 -4.49 -14.87 -5.01
CA ILE A 42 -4.27 -15.14 -3.59
C ILE A 42 -3.35 -14.06 -3.04
N ALA A 43 -3.75 -13.43 -1.93
CA ALA A 43 -2.94 -12.43 -1.26
C ALA A 43 -2.80 -12.78 0.22
N GLU A 44 -1.56 -12.82 0.72
CA GLU A 44 -1.22 -13.27 2.07
C GLU A 44 -0.14 -12.35 2.65
N PHE A 45 -0.28 -12.01 3.93
CA PHE A 45 0.72 -11.29 4.69
C PHE A 45 0.91 -11.94 6.06
N ASP A 46 2.16 -12.29 6.37
CA ASP A 46 2.59 -12.78 7.67
C ASP A 46 3.59 -11.77 8.24
N LEU A 47 3.16 -11.05 9.28
CA LEU A 47 3.98 -10.04 9.94
C LEU A 47 5.17 -10.66 10.68
N ASP A 48 5.02 -11.83 11.30
CA ASP A 48 6.09 -12.45 12.08
C ASP A 48 7.23 -12.86 11.17
N ARG A 49 6.92 -13.46 10.02
CA ARG A 49 7.87 -13.82 8.97
C ARG A 49 8.26 -12.66 8.07
N LYS A 50 7.54 -11.52 8.12
CA LYS A 50 7.64 -10.41 7.16
C LYS A 50 7.56 -10.96 5.74
N TYR A 51 6.56 -11.79 5.51
CA TYR A 51 6.30 -12.45 4.24
C TYR A 51 5.08 -11.82 3.60
N LEU A 52 5.19 -11.50 2.31
CA LEU A 52 4.10 -11.03 1.48
C LEU A 52 4.01 -11.92 0.24
N ARG A 53 2.81 -12.36 -0.07
CA ARG A 53 2.48 -13.01 -1.34
C ARG A 53 1.31 -12.30 -1.98
N ILE A 54 1.42 -12.09 -3.29
CA ILE A 54 0.32 -11.65 -4.14
C ILE A 54 0.38 -12.48 -5.42
N ASN A 55 -0.71 -13.16 -5.73
CA ASN A 55 -0.82 -14.12 -6.82
C ASN A 55 0.29 -15.20 -6.78
N ASP A 56 1.10 -15.24 -7.83
CA ASP A 56 2.23 -16.13 -8.05
C ASP A 56 3.55 -15.51 -7.57
N LYS A 57 3.56 -14.32 -6.98
CA LYS A 57 4.76 -13.66 -6.48
C LYS A 57 4.81 -13.66 -4.97
N GLU A 58 6.00 -13.85 -4.43
CA GLU A 58 6.25 -13.76 -3.00
C GLU A 58 7.58 -13.07 -2.68
N ILE A 59 7.66 -12.51 -1.49
CA ILE A 59 8.88 -11.96 -0.91
C ILE A 59 8.87 -12.17 0.60
N VAL A 60 10.02 -12.52 1.16
CA VAL A 60 10.32 -12.28 2.58
C VAL A 60 11.13 -11.00 2.64
N PHE A 61 10.62 -9.95 3.29
CA PHE A 61 11.31 -8.67 3.34
C PHE A 61 12.73 -8.85 3.91
N PRO A 62 13.75 -8.23 3.29
CA PRO A 62 15.14 -8.43 3.68
C PRO A 62 15.41 -7.88 5.08
N ARG A 63 16.45 -8.41 5.74
CA ARG A 63 16.74 -8.10 7.15
C ARG A 63 16.95 -6.60 7.40
N CYS A 64 17.53 -5.89 6.43
CA CYS A 64 17.71 -4.45 6.46
C CYS A 64 16.40 -3.65 6.57
N MET A 65 15.26 -4.23 6.17
CA MET A 65 13.93 -3.58 6.27
C MET A 65 13.19 -3.91 7.57
N ASN A 66 13.67 -4.87 8.37
CA ASN A 66 13.00 -5.27 9.61
C ASN A 66 12.86 -4.11 10.60
N TYR A 67 13.75 -3.12 10.55
CA TYR A 67 13.66 -1.92 11.38
C TYR A 67 12.29 -1.24 11.24
N TYR A 68 11.79 -1.07 10.01
CA TYR A 68 10.55 -0.33 9.76
C TYR A 68 9.30 -1.03 10.33
N PHE A 69 9.29 -2.37 10.35
CA PHE A 69 8.19 -3.15 10.94
C PHE A 69 8.24 -3.24 12.47
N ASN A 70 9.41 -3.03 13.08
CA ASN A 70 9.64 -3.29 14.51
C ASN A 70 10.02 -2.05 15.33
N ILE A 71 10.14 -0.88 14.71
CA ILE A 71 10.57 0.34 15.40
C ILE A 71 9.62 0.75 16.53
N HIS A 72 8.32 0.50 16.34
CA HIS A 72 7.31 0.77 17.35
C HIS A 72 7.13 -0.44 18.27
N LYS A 73 6.94 -0.19 19.57
CA LYS A 73 6.72 -1.24 20.58
C LYS A 73 5.36 -1.95 20.41
N LYS A 74 4.36 -1.20 19.95
CA LYS A 74 2.99 -1.65 19.67
C LYS A 74 2.55 -1.10 18.32
N PRO A 75 3.12 -1.62 17.21
CA PRO A 75 2.82 -1.09 15.89
C PRO A 75 1.35 -1.36 15.54
N ASN A 76 0.69 -0.33 15.02
CA ASN A 76 -0.53 -0.45 14.24
C ASN A 76 -0.12 -0.52 12.77
N ILE A 77 -0.37 -1.67 12.14
CA ILE A 77 -0.05 -1.88 10.72
C ILE A 77 -1.36 -1.98 9.96
N LYS A 78 -1.58 -1.02 9.06
CA LYS A 78 -2.69 -1.02 8.13
C LYS A 78 -2.17 -1.35 6.73
N LEU A 79 -2.90 -2.21 6.05
CA LEU A 79 -2.70 -2.45 4.62
C LEU A 79 -3.70 -1.60 3.85
N LEU A 80 -3.19 -0.74 2.97
CA LEU A 80 -4.02 0.03 2.05
C LEU A 80 -3.59 -0.27 0.61
N ALA A 81 -4.51 -0.20 -0.34
CA ALA A 81 -4.16 -0.45 -1.74
C ALA A 81 -4.95 0.43 -2.70
N SER A 82 -4.35 0.69 -3.87
CA SER A 82 -4.97 1.46 -4.95
C SER A 82 -4.76 0.79 -6.30
N TRP A 83 -5.83 0.71 -7.09
CA TRP A 83 -5.87 0.01 -8.38
C TRP A 83 -6.83 0.64 -9.41
N TYR A 84 -7.36 1.83 -9.14
CA TYR A 84 -8.36 2.50 -9.99
C TYR A 84 -7.80 3.71 -10.77
N HIS A 85 -6.48 3.94 -10.71
CA HIS A 85 -5.79 4.99 -11.47
C HIS A 85 -5.11 4.43 -12.73
N SER A 86 -4.68 5.31 -13.64
CA SER A 86 -3.82 4.88 -14.75
C SER A 86 -2.48 4.38 -14.23
N LYS A 87 -1.98 3.28 -14.81
CA LYS A 87 -0.65 2.74 -14.51
C LYS A 87 0.50 3.62 -15.03
N ASP A 88 0.21 4.54 -15.95
CA ASP A 88 1.19 5.50 -16.47
C ASP A 88 1.60 6.53 -15.41
N ILE A 89 0.74 6.78 -14.43
CA ILE A 89 1.00 7.72 -13.32
C ILE A 89 1.78 7.01 -12.21
N MET A 90 1.31 5.81 -11.85
CA MET A 90 1.87 4.98 -10.79
C MET A 90 1.39 3.54 -10.97
N PRO A 91 2.21 2.52 -10.70
CA PRO A 91 1.71 1.14 -10.68
C PRO A 91 0.64 0.96 -9.61
N TYR A 92 -0.23 -0.04 -9.78
CA TYR A 92 -1.10 -0.48 -8.70
C TYR A 92 -0.26 -0.91 -7.50
N TYR A 93 -0.67 -0.51 -6.30
CA TYR A 93 0.20 -0.63 -5.14
C TYR A 93 -0.52 -1.09 -3.88
N LEU A 94 0.27 -1.73 -3.02
CA LEU A 94 -0.02 -2.03 -1.63
C LEU A 94 0.87 -1.15 -0.77
N ASN A 95 0.27 -0.46 0.19
CA ASN A 95 0.94 0.36 1.19
C ASN A 95 0.81 -0.29 2.56
N PHE A 96 1.94 -0.46 3.24
CA PHE A 96 2.01 -0.73 4.66
C PHE A 96 2.12 0.60 5.42
N ASP A 97 1.02 1.07 6.00
CA ASP A 97 1.01 2.19 6.95
C ASP A 97 1.30 1.65 8.35
N ILE A 98 2.51 1.93 8.82
CA ILE A 98 3.05 1.46 10.10
C ILE A 98 3.16 2.67 11.03
N SER A 99 2.34 2.70 12.06
CA SER A 99 2.28 3.81 13.03
C SER A 99 2.12 3.28 14.45
N GLN A 100 2.23 4.15 15.45
CA GLN A 100 1.89 3.81 16.83
C GLN A 100 1.14 4.98 17.48
N GLN A 101 0.13 4.64 18.29
CA GLN A 101 -0.56 5.64 19.09
C GLN A 101 0.43 6.38 20.02
N ASN A 102 0.34 7.70 20.06
CA ASN A 102 1.20 8.61 20.82
C ASN A 102 2.63 8.76 20.29
N GLU A 103 2.96 8.17 19.14
CA GLU A 103 4.16 8.55 18.38
C GLU A 103 3.73 9.55 17.30
N ASN A 104 4.56 10.56 17.05
CA ASN A 104 4.29 11.56 16.03
C ASN A 104 4.93 11.21 14.68
N PHE A 105 5.31 9.95 14.48
CA PHE A 105 5.86 9.49 13.21
C PHE A 105 5.43 8.06 12.91
N GLY A 106 5.48 7.71 11.63
CA GLY A 106 5.23 6.37 11.12
C GLY A 106 5.95 6.17 9.79
N TYR A 107 5.83 4.97 9.22
CA TYR A 107 6.44 4.60 7.96
C TYR A 107 5.37 4.11 6.98
N ASN A 108 5.57 4.46 5.71
CA ASN A 108 4.81 3.92 4.60
C ASN A 108 5.77 3.12 3.71
N ILE A 109 5.52 1.84 3.53
CA ILE A 109 6.26 0.98 2.59
C ILE A 109 5.32 0.68 1.44
N LEU A 110 5.62 1.20 0.25
CA LEU A 110 4.81 0.95 -0.94
C LEU A 110 5.47 -0.06 -1.86
N VAL A 111 4.71 -1.08 -2.22
CA VAL A 111 5.11 -2.14 -3.14
C VAL A 111 4.12 -2.26 -4.29
N ASN A 112 4.60 -2.64 -5.46
CA ASN A 112 3.77 -2.87 -6.63
C ASN A 112 2.92 -4.14 -6.43
N LEU A 113 1.61 -4.06 -6.64
CA LEU A 113 0.68 -5.20 -6.50
C LEU A 113 0.94 -6.32 -7.52
N GLU A 114 1.45 -5.98 -8.71
CA GLU A 114 1.68 -6.93 -9.81
C GLU A 114 3.08 -7.54 -9.75
N THR A 115 4.09 -6.80 -9.27
CA THR A 115 5.50 -7.24 -9.32
C THR A 115 6.15 -7.47 -7.96
N LEU A 116 5.53 -7.01 -6.87
CA LEU A 116 6.11 -6.88 -5.53
C LEU A 116 7.37 -6.00 -5.46
N GLU A 117 7.73 -5.30 -6.53
CA GLU A 117 8.85 -4.36 -6.51
C GLU A 117 8.58 -3.21 -5.53
N LEU A 118 9.62 -2.83 -4.79
CA LEU A 118 9.57 -1.69 -3.88
C LEU A 118 9.45 -0.41 -4.70
N ILE A 119 8.39 0.37 -4.46
CA ILE A 119 8.18 1.67 -5.10
C ILE A 119 8.93 2.74 -4.30
N TYR A 120 8.66 2.82 -3.00
CA TYR A 120 9.39 3.67 -2.06
C TYR A 120 9.09 3.31 -0.61
N ILE A 121 9.91 3.86 0.29
CA ILE A 121 9.63 3.94 1.72
C ILE A 121 9.62 5.42 2.09
N ASN A 122 8.62 5.86 2.84
CA ASN A 122 8.58 7.19 3.42
C ASN A 122 8.48 7.11 4.94
N ILE A 123 9.08 8.08 5.63
CA ILE A 123 8.69 8.43 6.99
C ILE A 123 7.66 9.56 6.93
N SER A 124 6.56 9.39 7.65
CA SER A 124 5.54 10.41 7.86
C SER A 124 5.73 10.98 9.25
N ILE A 125 5.89 12.30 9.38
CA ILE A 125 6.10 12.99 10.66
C ILE A 125 4.98 13.99 10.87
N GLU A 126 4.25 13.84 11.97
CA GLU A 126 3.20 14.74 12.41
C GLU A 126 3.80 15.86 13.28
N GLN A 127 3.49 17.10 12.92
CA GLN A 127 3.84 18.30 13.68
C GLN A 127 2.61 19.21 13.76
N GLY A 128 1.93 19.18 14.90
CA GLY A 128 0.65 19.88 15.06
C GLY A 128 -0.41 19.31 14.10
N THR A 129 -0.92 20.15 13.20
CA THR A 129 -1.92 19.76 12.19
C THR A 129 -1.32 19.39 10.83
N THR A 130 0.00 19.38 10.71
CA THR A 130 0.70 19.14 9.44
C THR A 130 1.43 17.80 9.47
N THR A 131 1.37 17.07 8.36
CA THR A 131 2.13 15.84 8.14
C THR A 131 3.18 16.07 7.06
N TYR A 132 4.44 15.79 7.39
CA TYR A 132 5.57 15.84 6.48
C TYR A 132 5.94 14.43 6.04
N ASN A 133 6.14 14.22 4.74
CA ASN A 133 6.56 12.94 4.19
C ASN A 133 7.97 13.08 3.61
N HIS A 134 8.90 12.26 4.10
CA HIS A 134 10.27 12.21 3.59
C HIS A 134 10.56 10.83 3.04
N LYS A 135 11.04 10.78 1.79
CA LYS A 135 11.48 9.53 1.17
C LYS A 135 12.76 9.04 1.83
N ILE A 136 12.77 7.77 2.19
CA ILE A 136 13.92 7.07 2.73
C ILE A 136 14.63 6.41 1.56
N GLN A 137 15.93 6.69 1.44
CA GLN A 137 16.79 6.00 0.50
C GLN A 137 17.45 4.83 1.21
N LEU A 138 17.15 3.61 0.74
CA LEU A 138 17.82 2.41 1.22
C LEU A 138 19.24 2.36 0.65
N GLU A 139 20.13 1.74 1.40
CA GLU A 139 21.47 1.40 0.92
C GLU A 139 21.37 0.39 -0.24
N GLU A 140 22.34 0.45 -1.17
CA GLU A 140 22.33 -0.35 -2.39
C GLU A 140 22.22 -1.85 -2.11
N TYR A 141 22.96 -2.35 -1.11
CA TYR A 141 22.89 -3.76 -0.71
C TYR A 141 21.48 -4.19 -0.30
N CYS A 142 20.70 -3.30 0.34
CA CYS A 142 19.36 -3.60 0.80
C CYS A 142 18.36 -3.65 -0.36
N LEU A 143 18.54 -2.75 -1.34
CA LEU A 143 17.77 -2.77 -2.59
C LEU A 143 18.04 -4.04 -3.40
N ASP A 144 19.31 -4.46 -3.46
CA ASP A 144 19.70 -5.70 -4.14
C ASP A 144 19.13 -6.93 -3.43
N GLU A 145 19.23 -7.01 -2.09
CA GLU A 145 18.60 -8.08 -1.31
C GLU A 145 17.08 -8.12 -1.52
N TYR A 146 16.42 -6.95 -1.52
CA TYR A 146 14.98 -6.88 -1.78
C TYR A 146 14.64 -7.43 -3.16
N LYS A 147 15.31 -6.94 -4.20
CA LYS A 147 15.04 -7.31 -5.59
C LYS A 147 15.27 -8.80 -5.83
N ASN A 148 16.34 -9.35 -5.27
CA ASN A 148 16.68 -10.77 -5.40
C ASN A 148 15.79 -11.67 -4.53
N GLY A 149 15.11 -11.12 -3.53
CA GLY A 149 14.18 -11.84 -2.66
C GLY A 149 12.80 -12.09 -3.27
N ILE A 150 12.44 -11.40 -4.36
CA ILE A 150 11.17 -11.60 -5.06
C ILE A 150 11.25 -12.91 -5.86
N ASN A 151 10.36 -13.86 -5.55
CA ASN A 151 10.27 -15.13 -6.23
C ASN A 151 8.92 -15.29 -6.93
N THR A 152 8.91 -16.03 -8.04
CA THR A 152 7.68 -16.51 -8.68
C THR A 152 7.49 -17.98 -8.33
N LEU A 153 6.34 -18.28 -7.73
CA LEU A 153 5.88 -19.62 -7.40
C LEU A 153 5.59 -20.41 -8.69
N LYS A 154 6.04 -21.67 -8.71
CA LYS A 154 5.84 -22.59 -9.83
C LYS A 154 4.51 -23.33 -9.75
#